data_AF-A0A2V8MNW4-F1
#
_entry.id   AF-A0A2V8MNW4-F1
#
_cell.length_a   1.000
_cell.length_b   1.000
_cell.length_c   1.000
_cell.angle_alpha   90.00
_cell.angle_beta   90.00
_cell.angle_gamma   90.00
#
_symmetry.space_group_name_H-M   'P 1'
#
loop_
_entity.id
_entity.type
_entity.pdbx_description
1 polymer ?
#
loop_
_entity_poly.entity_id
_entity_poly.type
_entity_poly.pdbx_seq_one_letter_code
_entity_poly.pdbx_strand_id
1 'polypeptide(L)'
;MAYRKPVVLSIGAGLTGLVINLFPVPIFTSVLFYFGGALYLCAGMLLGPAYGFLAAIIANIPLLPDWRHLYSLLLFGIEASVVAWAVRRHSVPVVAADFVFRVCALLPWSITIYKLGLAPLHAEVWVSIVRLLLNGVIIAIIAELLLSLRRIHSLTTDRAVFGSRKFQQYLVYNFMVVAVIPLLLLSVIHERAYTQKNRTESASRLEEAARAIGQNVDDYLVYHRRAVVTLSNRLSSIALTESNVLPILKHEHAIYDGVNGFVVIGLTGQVIAWEPRVLQPNLRDRDYFQKVFATHQTYISTPRAVRIEPGSPPS
;
A
#
# COMPACT_ATOMS: atom_id res chain seq x y z
N MET A 1 11.58 -8.64 49.29
CA MET A 1 10.44 -7.79 48.84
C MET A 1 10.83 -6.56 48.00
N ALA A 2 12.10 -6.12 47.97
CA ALA A 2 12.52 -4.90 47.28
C ALA A 2 12.38 -4.90 45.74
N TYR A 3 12.50 -6.07 45.08
CA TYR A 3 12.41 -6.18 43.60
C TYR A 3 10.99 -6.15 43.02
N ARG A 4 9.92 -6.28 43.82
CA ARG A 4 8.54 -6.39 43.30
C ARG A 4 7.98 -5.06 42.82
N LYS A 5 8.30 -3.96 43.50
CA LYS A 5 7.81 -2.61 43.16
C LYS A 5 8.25 -2.11 41.78
N PRO A 6 9.53 -2.20 41.38
CA PRO A 6 9.96 -1.72 40.06
C PRO A 6 9.40 -2.56 38.91
N VAL A 7 9.25 -3.88 39.09
CA VAL A 7 8.64 -4.75 38.08
C VAL A 7 7.18 -4.36 37.83
N VAL A 8 6.39 -4.15 38.89
CA VAL A 8 4.97 -3.77 38.75
C VAL A 8 4.82 -2.39 38.08
N LEU A 9 5.69 -1.43 38.41
CA LEU A 9 5.70 -0.11 37.77
C LEU A 9 6.07 -0.19 36.28
N SER A 10 7.05 -1.02 35.91
CA SER A 10 7.43 -1.25 34.51
C SER A 10 6.30 -1.89 33.72
N ILE A 11 5.63 -2.91 34.28
CA ILE A 11 4.47 -3.56 33.64
C ILE A 11 3.32 -2.55 33.50
N GLY A 12 3.02 -1.76 34.52
CA GLY A 12 1.99 -0.72 34.47
C GLY A 12 2.27 0.34 33.40
N ALA A 13 3.52 0.80 33.30
CA ALA A 13 3.94 1.73 32.25
C ALA A 13 3.84 1.12 30.85
N GLY A 14 4.24 -0.15 30.70
CA GLY A 14 4.10 -0.91 29.46
C GLY A 14 2.65 -1.10 29.03
N LEU A 15 1.76 -1.49 29.95
CA LEU A 15 0.32 -1.64 29.68
C LEU A 15 -0.34 -0.31 29.35
N THR A 16 0.02 0.76 30.04
CA THR A 16 -0.50 2.10 29.72
C THR A 16 -0.01 2.55 28.34
N GLY A 17 1.26 2.30 28.03
CA GLY A 17 1.83 2.53 26.70
C GLY A 17 1.14 1.72 25.61
N LEU A 18 0.80 0.46 25.91
CA LEU A 18 0.04 -0.43 25.03
C LEU A 18 -1.33 0.19 24.71
N VAL A 19 -2.10 0.59 25.74
CA VAL A 19 -3.42 1.21 25.54
C VAL A 19 -3.33 2.49 24.72
N ILE A 20 -2.32 3.33 24.97
CA ILE A 20 -2.10 4.55 24.19
C ILE A 20 -1.74 4.22 22.73
N ASN A 21 -0.94 3.19 22.50
CA ASN A 21 -0.55 2.77 21.16
C ASN A 21 -1.70 2.14 20.36
N LEU A 22 -2.78 1.68 21.01
CA LEU A 22 -4.01 1.26 20.33
C LEU A 22 -4.79 2.43 19.72
N PHE A 23 -4.57 3.66 20.19
CA PHE A 23 -5.19 4.87 19.67
C PHE A 23 -4.13 5.78 19.07
N PRO A 24 -3.50 5.40 17.95
CA PRO A 24 -2.53 6.26 17.30
C PRO A 24 -3.23 7.51 16.82
N VAL A 25 -2.69 8.68 17.18
CA VAL A 25 -3.28 9.96 16.81
C VAL A 25 -2.76 10.34 15.42
N PRO A 26 -3.63 10.56 14.43
CA PRO A 26 -3.24 11.11 13.15
C PRO A 26 -3.03 12.62 13.32
N ILE A 27 -1.81 13.02 13.68
CA ILE A 27 -1.46 14.44 13.84
C ILE A 27 -1.21 15.08 12.47
N PHE A 28 -0.69 14.29 11.51
CA PHE A 28 -0.47 14.72 10.14
C PHE A 28 -1.20 13.76 9.19
N THR A 29 -1.69 14.30 8.08
CA THR A 29 -2.68 13.72 7.14
C THR A 29 -2.40 12.29 6.65
N SER A 30 -1.18 11.76 6.84
CA SER A 30 -0.82 10.35 6.56
C SER A 30 0.12 9.72 7.61
N VAL A 31 0.38 10.40 8.74
CA VAL A 31 1.40 10.00 9.72
C VAL A 31 0.75 9.72 11.08
N LEU A 32 0.61 8.44 11.39
CA LEU A 32 0.16 7.96 12.70
C LEU A 32 1.29 8.11 13.74
N PHE A 33 1.01 8.81 14.84
CA PHE A 33 1.94 8.97 15.95
C PHE A 33 1.63 7.99 17.09
N TYR A 34 2.69 7.35 17.61
CA TYR A 34 2.61 6.34 18.65
C TYR A 34 3.19 6.88 19.96
N PHE A 35 2.33 7.41 20.82
CA PHE A 35 2.75 8.09 22.05
C PHE A 35 3.20 7.13 23.18
N GLY A 36 2.94 5.83 23.06
CA GLY A 36 3.39 4.83 24.04
C GLY A 36 4.91 4.79 24.23
N GLY A 37 5.64 5.29 23.21
CA GLY A 37 7.03 5.72 23.25
C GLY A 37 7.52 6.30 24.58
N ALA A 38 6.81 7.33 25.03
CA ALA A 38 7.26 8.15 26.14
C ALA A 38 7.26 7.36 27.46
N LEU A 39 6.29 6.47 27.64
CA LEU A 39 6.10 5.74 28.90
C LEU A 39 7.16 4.67 29.12
N TYR A 40 7.57 3.93 28.07
CA TYR A 40 8.65 2.95 28.23
C TYR A 40 10.02 3.61 28.44
N LEU A 41 10.26 4.77 27.82
CA LEU A 41 11.47 5.56 28.06
C LEU A 41 11.50 6.11 29.49
N CYS A 42 10.39 6.65 29.99
CA CYS A 42 10.25 7.06 31.39
C CYS A 42 10.52 5.88 32.35
N ALA A 43 9.93 4.71 32.08
CA ALA A 43 10.12 3.52 32.90
C ALA A 43 11.60 3.08 32.93
N GLY A 44 12.28 3.09 31.79
CA GLY A 44 13.71 2.79 31.71
C GLY A 44 14.58 3.76 32.51
N MET A 45 14.29 5.06 32.41
CA MET A 45 15.06 6.08 33.13
C MET A 45 14.83 6.03 34.64
N LEU A 46 13.62 5.77 35.11
CA LEU A 46 13.28 5.68 36.53
C LEU A 46 13.75 4.36 37.16
N LEU A 47 13.47 3.24 36.52
CA LEU A 47 13.60 1.91 37.13
C LEU A 47 14.88 1.19 36.71
N GLY A 48 15.36 1.42 35.49
CA GLY A 48 16.63 0.93 34.97
C GLY A 48 16.50 0.39 33.54
N PRO A 49 17.62 0.15 32.84
CA PRO A 49 17.62 -0.28 31.44
C PRO A 49 16.78 -1.53 31.18
N ALA A 50 16.90 -2.56 32.03
CA ALA A 50 16.15 -3.82 31.89
C ALA A 50 14.62 -3.63 32.06
N TYR A 51 14.19 -2.68 32.88
CA TYR A 51 12.77 -2.37 33.07
C TYR A 51 12.20 -1.51 31.93
N GLY A 52 13.04 -0.70 31.29
CA GLY A 52 12.70 -0.01 30.05
C GLY A 52 12.48 -1.01 28.91
N PHE A 53 13.37 -2.02 28.79
CA PHE A 53 13.23 -3.11 27.82
C PHE A 53 11.87 -3.82 27.94
N LEU A 54 11.52 -4.23 29.17
CA LEU A 54 10.25 -4.91 29.44
C LEU A 54 9.04 -4.03 29.11
N ALA A 55 9.06 -2.78 29.53
CA ALA A 55 7.98 -1.83 29.23
C ALA A 55 7.83 -1.58 27.73
N ALA A 56 8.95 -1.50 26.99
CA ALA A 56 8.98 -1.28 25.55
C ALA A 56 8.43 -2.49 24.77
N ILE A 57 8.77 -3.71 25.19
CA ILE A 57 8.16 -4.90 24.60
C ILE A 57 6.65 -4.86 24.78
N ILE A 58 6.17 -4.67 26.02
CA ILE A 58 4.72 -4.68 26.31
C ILE A 58 4.00 -3.58 25.52
N ALA A 59 4.52 -2.35 25.56
CA ALA A 59 3.89 -1.20 24.90
C ALA A 59 3.80 -1.35 23.37
N ASN A 60 4.73 -2.08 22.75
CA ASN A 60 4.81 -2.21 21.30
C ASN A 60 4.23 -3.53 20.75
N ILE A 61 3.66 -4.41 21.58
CA ILE A 61 2.94 -5.61 21.13
C ILE A 61 1.85 -5.26 20.08
N PRO A 62 1.00 -4.23 20.26
CA PRO A 62 -0.05 -3.91 19.30
C PRO A 62 0.47 -3.51 17.92
N LEU A 63 1.73 -3.10 17.81
CA LEU A 63 2.35 -2.68 16.55
C LEU A 63 2.90 -3.87 15.74
N LEU A 64 2.90 -5.10 16.27
CA LEU A 64 3.38 -6.29 15.55
C LEU A 64 2.69 -6.52 14.19
N PRO A 65 1.36 -6.37 14.05
CA PRO A 65 0.68 -6.56 12.76
C PRO A 65 1.13 -5.56 11.70
N ASP A 66 1.35 -4.30 12.08
CA ASP A 66 1.72 -3.21 11.17
C ASP A 66 3.17 -3.33 10.69
N TRP A 67 4.07 -3.74 11.58
CA TRP A 67 5.50 -3.83 11.29
C TRP A 67 5.93 -5.21 10.77
N ARG A 68 5.00 -6.17 10.72
CA ARG A 68 5.10 -7.53 10.15
C ARG A 68 6.22 -8.42 10.70
N HIS A 69 7.05 -7.93 11.62
CA HIS A 69 8.28 -8.58 12.03
C HIS A 69 8.60 -8.44 13.52
N LEU A 70 8.94 -9.58 14.15
CA LEU A 70 9.27 -9.66 15.58
C LEU A 70 10.58 -8.93 15.95
N TYR A 71 11.51 -8.79 15.00
CA TYR A 71 12.77 -8.08 15.23
C TYR A 71 12.56 -6.59 15.55
N SER A 72 11.48 -5.97 15.04
CA SER A 72 11.16 -4.56 15.30
C SER A 72 10.87 -4.34 16.79
N LEU A 73 10.21 -5.32 17.43
CA LEU A 73 9.92 -5.31 18.86
C LEU A 73 11.19 -5.33 19.72
N LEU A 74 12.15 -6.18 19.35
CA LEU A 74 13.45 -6.25 20.03
C LEU A 74 14.22 -4.94 19.91
N LEU A 75 14.11 -4.28 18.75
CA LEU A 75 14.82 -3.04 18.48
C LEU A 75 14.30 -1.89 19.35
N PHE A 76 12.98 -1.78 19.56
CA PHE A 76 12.40 -0.86 20.53
C PHE A 76 12.79 -1.18 21.99
N GLY A 77 12.94 -2.46 22.32
CA GLY A 77 13.48 -2.87 23.61
C GLY A 77 14.93 -2.41 23.81
N ILE A 78 15.78 -2.62 22.80
CA ILE A 78 17.19 -2.19 22.81
C ILE A 78 17.27 -0.67 22.90
N GLU A 79 16.46 0.07 22.14
CA GLU A 79 16.34 1.53 22.22
C GLU A 79 16.12 1.98 23.66
N ALA A 80 15.06 1.47 24.30
CA ALA A 80 14.71 1.83 25.67
C ALA A 80 15.84 1.55 26.65
N SER A 81 16.59 0.47 26.43
CA SER A 81 17.70 0.05 27.28
C SER A 81 18.91 0.96 27.11
N VAL A 82 19.31 1.22 25.86
CA VAL A 82 20.49 2.03 25.53
C VAL A 82 20.26 3.48 25.93
N VAL A 83 19.08 4.03 25.64
CA VAL A 83 18.72 5.40 26.04
C VAL A 83 18.70 5.53 27.56
N ALA A 84 18.06 4.60 28.28
CA ALA A 84 18.05 4.62 29.74
C ALA A 84 19.47 4.48 30.34
N TRP A 85 20.32 3.64 29.75
CA TRP A 85 21.70 3.47 30.19
C TRP A 85 22.52 4.75 29.96
N ALA A 86 22.44 5.36 28.77
CA ALA A 86 23.16 6.58 28.43
C ALA A 86 22.75 7.76 29.32
N VAL A 87 21.46 7.92 29.57
CA VAL A 87 20.92 8.98 30.43
C VAL A 87 21.35 8.79 31.89
N ARG A 88 21.28 7.57 32.42
CA ARG A 88 21.62 7.30 33.83
C ARG A 88 23.13 7.30 34.09
N ARG A 89 23.94 6.83 33.15
CA ARG A 89 25.40 6.68 33.34
C ARG A 89 26.21 7.90 32.93
N HIS A 90 25.80 8.59 31.87
CA HIS A 90 26.54 9.69 31.27
C HIS A 90 25.83 11.05 31.37
N SER A 91 24.65 11.11 32.01
CA SER A 91 23.83 12.32 32.15
C SER A 91 23.55 13.02 30.81
N VAL A 92 23.48 12.26 29.72
CA VAL A 92 23.18 12.76 28.38
C VAL A 92 21.69 13.15 28.32
N PRO A 93 21.32 14.25 27.63
CA PRO A 93 19.92 14.59 27.40
C PRO A 93 19.16 13.45 26.72
N VAL A 94 17.93 13.18 27.15
CA VAL A 94 17.08 12.10 26.63
C VAL A 94 16.93 12.20 25.11
N VAL A 95 16.62 13.41 24.62
CA VAL A 95 16.46 13.69 23.19
C VAL A 95 17.73 13.39 22.40
N ALA A 96 18.91 13.72 22.94
CA ALA A 96 20.17 13.47 22.26
C ALA A 96 20.50 11.97 22.21
N ALA A 97 20.26 11.24 23.30
CA ALA A 97 20.49 9.80 23.35
C ALA A 97 19.54 9.03 22.41
N ASP A 98 18.25 9.39 22.38
CA ASP A 98 17.26 8.81 21.46
C ASP A 98 17.59 9.12 19.99
N PHE A 99 17.92 10.38 19.68
CA PHE A 99 18.28 10.78 18.33
C PHE A 99 19.51 10.06 17.80
N VAL A 100 20.60 10.01 18.59
CA VAL A 100 21.83 9.30 18.19
C VAL A 100 21.56 7.81 17.99
N PHE A 101 20.80 7.17 18.88
CA PHE A 101 20.46 5.76 18.71
C PHE A 101 19.65 5.53 17.43
N ARG A 102 18.66 6.37 17.15
CA ARG A 102 17.83 6.24 15.95
C ARG A 102 18.63 6.45 14.67
N VAL A 103 19.53 7.43 14.64
CA VAL A 103 20.37 7.71 13.47
C VAL A 103 21.42 6.62 13.25
N CYS A 104 22.03 6.10 14.32
CA CYS A 104 23.12 5.12 14.20
C CYS A 104 22.63 3.67 14.11
N ALA A 105 21.48 3.33 14.68
CA ALA A 105 20.97 1.95 14.72
C ALA A 105 19.72 1.77 13.87
N LEU A 106 18.64 2.53 14.14
CA LEU A 106 17.37 2.34 13.42
C LEU A 106 17.48 2.66 11.92
N LEU A 107 18.16 3.75 11.54
CA LEU A 107 18.29 4.13 10.13
C LEU A 107 19.06 3.07 9.32
N PRO A 108 20.27 2.64 9.69
CA PRO A 108 20.97 1.58 8.97
C PRO A 108 20.19 0.27 8.95
N TRP A 109 19.51 -0.07 10.05
CA TRP A 109 18.69 -1.27 10.12
C TRP A 109 17.51 -1.21 9.13
N SER A 110 16.80 -0.07 9.08
CA SER A 110 15.70 0.13 8.13
C SER A 110 16.16 0.05 6.67
N ILE A 111 17.35 0.61 6.36
CA ILE A 111 17.96 0.54 5.02
C ILE A 111 18.37 -0.91 4.69
N THR A 112 18.85 -1.67 5.67
CA THR A 112 19.26 -3.07 5.47
C THR A 112 18.06 -3.96 5.17
N ILE A 113 16.94 -3.80 5.90
CA ILE A 113 15.68 -4.50 5.62
C ILE A 113 15.17 -4.16 4.21
N TYR A 114 15.26 -2.88 3.84
CA TYR A 114 14.92 -2.43 2.48
C TYR A 114 15.76 -3.15 1.42
N LYS A 115 17.09 -3.20 1.59
CA LYS A 115 17.99 -3.88 0.64
C LYS A 115 17.76 -5.38 0.55
N LEU A 116 17.25 -6.00 1.62
CA LEU A 116 16.94 -7.44 1.66
C LEU A 116 15.61 -7.79 0.97
N GLY A 117 14.89 -6.82 0.38
CA GLY A 117 13.66 -7.05 -0.38
C GLY A 117 12.43 -7.39 0.47
N LEU A 118 12.51 -7.21 1.79
CA LEU A 118 11.43 -7.53 2.73
C LEU A 118 10.35 -6.44 2.80
N ALA A 119 10.56 -5.27 2.19
CA ALA A 119 9.61 -4.16 2.16
C ALA A 119 9.44 -3.62 0.73
N PRO A 120 8.20 -3.31 0.30
CA PRO A 120 7.93 -2.86 -1.07
C PRO A 120 8.49 -1.46 -1.35
N LEU A 121 9.14 -1.32 -2.50
CA LEU A 121 9.63 -0.06 -3.08
C LEU A 121 8.48 0.95 -3.21
N HIS A 122 8.45 1.95 -2.32
CA HIS A 122 7.68 3.17 -2.52
C HIS A 122 8.66 4.34 -2.56
N ALA A 123 8.39 5.33 -3.40
CA ALA A 123 9.18 6.57 -3.53
C ALA A 123 9.19 7.46 -2.27
N GLU A 124 8.65 6.96 -1.15
CA GLU A 124 8.38 7.68 0.09
C GLU A 124 9.34 7.29 1.25
N VAL A 125 10.46 6.64 0.94
CA VAL A 125 11.49 6.26 1.95
C VAL A 125 11.94 7.49 2.76
N TRP A 126 12.12 8.64 2.09
CA TRP A 126 12.51 9.89 2.74
C TRP A 126 11.46 10.39 3.74
N VAL A 127 10.17 10.31 3.39
CA VAL A 127 9.07 10.69 4.28
C VAL A 127 9.02 9.76 5.49
N SER A 128 9.28 8.47 5.28
CA SER A 128 9.34 7.47 6.35
C SER A 128 10.51 7.70 7.32
N ILE A 129 11.69 8.07 6.80
CA ILE A 129 12.87 8.44 7.60
C ILE A 129 12.57 9.68 8.45
N VAL A 130 12.02 10.72 7.83
CA VAL A 130 11.68 11.96 8.52
C VAL A 130 10.63 11.67 9.61
N ARG A 131 9.57 10.93 9.30
CA ARG A 131 8.59 10.45 10.28
C ARG A 131 9.23 9.75 11.47
N LEU A 132 10.18 8.84 11.23
CA LEU A 132 10.83 8.06 12.27
C LEU A 132 11.63 8.93 13.25
N LEU A 133 12.37 9.91 12.72
CA LEU A 133 13.16 10.84 13.52
C LEU A 133 12.27 11.79 14.31
N LEU A 134 11.24 12.33 13.68
CA LEU A 134 10.30 13.26 14.31
C LEU A 134 9.51 12.62 15.44
N ASN A 135 9.05 11.39 15.22
CA ASN A 135 8.37 10.63 16.26
C ASN A 135 9.26 10.43 17.49
N GLY A 136 10.55 10.16 17.28
CA GLY A 136 11.52 9.98 18.37
C GLY A 136 11.72 11.24 19.19
N VAL A 137 11.98 12.36 18.52
CA VAL A 137 12.17 13.64 19.20
C VAL A 137 10.93 14.03 20.03
N ILE A 138 9.72 13.87 19.47
CA ILE A 138 8.48 14.17 20.19
C ILE A 138 8.29 13.26 21.40
N ILE A 139 8.50 11.95 21.22
CA ILE A 139 8.45 10.96 22.31
C ILE A 139 9.45 11.30 23.42
N ALA A 140 10.67 11.67 23.05
CA ALA A 140 11.73 12.04 23.99
C ALA A 140 11.40 13.32 24.77
N ILE A 141 10.86 14.35 24.10
CA ILE A 141 10.38 15.59 24.75
C ILE A 141 9.25 15.29 25.73
N ILE A 142 8.28 14.45 25.33
CA ILE A 142 7.17 14.07 26.22
C ILE A 142 7.69 13.28 27.42
N ALA A 143 8.60 12.33 27.20
CA ALA A 143 9.20 11.57 28.29
C ALA A 143 9.94 12.49 29.29
N GLU A 144 10.64 13.49 28.77
CA GLU A 144 11.36 14.47 29.57
C GLU A 144 10.41 15.40 30.36
N LEU A 145 9.32 15.84 29.74
CA LEU A 145 8.25 16.60 30.40
C LEU A 145 7.59 15.78 31.51
N LEU A 146 7.29 14.50 31.26
CA LEU A 146 6.75 13.60 32.28
C LEU A 146 7.72 13.46 33.47
N LEU A 147 9.01 13.30 33.21
CA LEU A 147 10.02 13.19 34.27
C LEU A 147 10.19 14.48 35.08
N SER A 148 9.88 15.65 34.50
CA SER A 148 9.89 16.93 35.22
C SER A 148 8.76 17.07 36.24
N LEU A 149 7.72 16.24 36.17
CA LEU A 149 6.59 16.29 37.09
C LEU A 149 7.01 15.81 38.48
N ARG A 150 6.81 16.66 39.50
CA ARG A 150 7.19 16.41 40.90
C ARG A 150 6.64 15.09 41.48
N ARG A 151 5.46 14.65 41.01
CA ARG A 151 4.86 13.36 41.43
C ARG A 151 5.68 12.16 40.94
N ILE A 152 6.21 12.23 39.72
CA ILE A 152 7.03 11.17 39.12
C ILE A 152 8.42 11.13 39.77
N HIS A 153 8.96 12.29 40.14
CA HIS A 153 10.20 12.37 40.91
C HIS A 153 10.12 11.67 42.28
N SER A 154 8.93 11.56 42.89
CA SER A 154 8.76 10.84 44.17
C SER A 154 8.86 9.30 44.04
N LEU A 155 8.72 8.78 42.82
CA LEU A 155 8.80 7.34 42.52
C LEU A 155 10.25 6.89 42.23
N THR A 156 11.21 7.80 42.17
CA THR A 156 12.61 7.48 41.89
C THR A 156 13.36 7.08 43.16
N THR A 157 14.21 6.06 43.05
CA THR A 157 15.15 5.65 44.11
C THR A 157 16.49 6.39 44.01
N ASP A 158 16.85 6.85 42.80
CA ASP A 158 18.10 7.57 42.53
C ASP A 158 17.84 9.06 42.29
N ARG A 159 18.27 9.90 43.23
CA ARG A 159 18.31 11.38 43.07
C ARG A 159 19.40 11.84 42.09
N ALA A 160 20.31 10.95 41.70
CA ALA A 160 21.49 11.28 40.89
C ALA A 160 21.17 11.60 39.41
N VAL A 161 20.03 11.13 38.88
CA VAL A 161 19.63 11.39 37.48
C VAL A 161 19.23 12.86 37.25
N PHE A 162 18.90 13.60 38.32
CA PHE A 162 18.29 14.93 38.25
C PHE A 162 19.19 16.07 38.79
N GLY A 163 20.47 15.80 39.06
CA GLY A 163 21.41 16.81 39.54
C GLY A 163 21.73 17.85 38.46
N SER A 164 21.21 19.08 38.64
CA SER A 164 21.52 20.32 37.91
C SER A 164 21.97 20.14 36.47
N ARG A 165 21.00 20.20 35.53
CA ARG A 165 21.31 20.31 34.11
C ARG A 165 22.17 21.54 33.88
N LYS A 166 23.38 21.33 33.37
CA LYS A 166 24.25 22.44 32.97
C LYS A 166 23.53 23.26 31.90
N PHE A 167 23.65 24.59 31.96
CA PHE A 167 23.08 25.55 31.00
C PHE A 167 23.27 25.15 29.52
N GLN A 168 24.38 24.47 29.20
CA GLN A 168 24.69 23.91 27.88
C GLN A 168 23.67 22.86 27.40
N GLN A 169 23.08 22.05 28.29
CA GLN A 169 22.05 21.07 27.93
C GLN A 169 20.72 21.74 27.57
N TYR A 170 20.39 22.87 28.20
CA TYR A 170 19.22 23.66 27.84
C TYR A 170 19.37 24.30 26.46
N LEU A 171 20.56 24.80 26.12
CA LEU A 171 20.83 25.38 24.80
C LEU A 171 20.73 24.33 23.69
N VAL A 172 21.32 23.15 23.87
CA VAL A 172 21.23 22.07 22.87
C VAL A 172 19.80 21.58 22.70
N TYR A 173 19.05 21.43 23.81
CA TYR A 173 17.63 21.08 23.76
C TYR A 173 16.81 22.11 22.99
N ASN A 174 16.93 23.40 23.31
CA ASN A 174 16.19 24.45 22.62
C ASN A 174 16.58 24.54 21.14
N PHE A 175 17.87 24.36 20.83
CA PHE A 175 18.36 24.35 19.45
C PHE A 175 17.81 23.16 18.66
N MET A 176 17.74 21.96 19.26
CA MET A 176 17.10 20.80 18.63
C MET A 176 15.61 21.00 18.41
N VAL A 177 14.86 21.49 19.39
CA VAL A 177 13.43 21.77 19.26
C VAL A 177 13.18 22.79 18.15
N VAL A 178 13.95 23.89 18.14
CA VAL A 178 13.85 24.95 17.13
C VAL A 178 14.34 24.49 15.75
N ALA A 179 15.24 23.50 15.65
CA ALA A 179 15.64 22.93 14.37
C ALA A 179 14.65 21.89 13.83
N VAL A 180 13.96 21.18 14.73
CA VAL A 180 13.01 20.11 14.37
C VAL A 180 11.67 20.67 13.89
N ILE A 181 11.20 21.79 14.45
CA ILE A 181 9.93 22.43 14.05
C ILE A 181 9.93 22.90 12.57
N PRO A 182 10.97 23.57 12.04
CA PRO A 182 11.05 23.93 10.63
C PRO A 182 11.18 22.71 9.72
N LEU A 183 11.91 21.68 10.16
CA LEU A 183 12.02 20.42 9.42
C LEU A 183 10.65 19.72 9.31
N LEU A 184 9.88 19.75 10.40
CA LEU A 184 8.49 19.30 10.46
C LEU A 184 7.62 20.05 9.45
N LEU A 185 7.67 21.39 9.48
CA LEU A 185 6.91 22.23 8.57
C LEU A 185 7.28 21.99 7.10
N LEU A 186 8.58 21.83 6.81
CA LEU A 186 9.05 21.58 5.45
C LEU A 186 8.61 20.21 4.94
N SER A 187 8.56 19.20 5.82
CA SER A 187 8.03 17.87 5.51
C SER A 187 6.54 17.92 5.18
N VAL A 188 5.75 18.70 5.94
CA VAL A 188 4.30 18.88 5.68
C VAL A 188 4.06 19.53 4.32
N ILE A 189 4.84 20.55 3.98
CA ILE A 189 4.72 21.24 2.69
C ILE A 189 5.05 20.29 1.54
N HIS A 190 6.11 19.48 1.69
CA HIS A 190 6.50 18.50 0.67
C HIS A 190 5.46 17.39 0.50
N GLU A 191 4.88 16.87 1.58
CA GLU A 191 3.88 15.79 1.52
C GLU A 191 2.62 16.23 0.77
N ARG A 192 2.13 17.45 1.02
CA ARG A 192 0.95 17.98 0.31
C ARG A 192 1.22 18.23 -1.17
N ALA A 193 2.41 18.71 -1.51
CA ALA A 193 2.81 18.90 -2.91
C ALA A 193 2.97 17.58 -3.66
N TYR A 194 3.51 16.54 -3.02
CA TYR A 194 3.72 15.22 -3.62
C TYR A 194 2.42 14.42 -3.78
N THR A 195 1.56 14.40 -2.76
CA THR A 195 0.28 13.66 -2.80
C THR A 195 -0.64 14.19 -3.90
N GLN A 196 -0.64 15.50 -4.15
CA GLN A 196 -1.44 16.11 -5.21
C GLN A 196 -0.90 15.77 -6.60
N LYS A 197 0.43 15.79 -6.80
CA LYS A 197 1.05 15.39 -8.06
C LYS A 197 0.81 13.92 -8.41
N ASN A 198 0.94 13.01 -7.45
CA ASN A 198 0.72 11.58 -7.68
C ASN A 198 -0.74 11.25 -8.05
N ARG A 199 -1.71 11.97 -7.46
CA ARG A 199 -3.13 11.80 -7.79
C ARG A 199 -3.44 12.26 -9.22
N THR A 200 -2.88 13.40 -9.65
CA THR A 200 -3.09 13.92 -11.01
C THR A 200 -2.41 13.04 -12.06
N GLU A 201 -1.19 12.54 -11.81
CA GLU A 201 -0.51 11.66 -12.76
C GLU A 201 -1.21 10.30 -12.90
N SER A 202 -1.71 9.73 -11.79
CA SER A 202 -2.44 8.45 -11.84
C SER A 202 -3.77 8.56 -12.58
N ALA A 203 -4.48 9.68 -12.40
CA ALA A 203 -5.73 9.95 -13.13
C ALA A 203 -5.48 10.12 -14.63
N SER A 204 -4.45 10.87 -15.02
CA SER A 204 -4.07 11.05 -16.43
C SER A 204 -3.71 9.72 -17.10
N ARG A 205 -2.90 8.88 -16.42
CA ARG A 205 -2.52 7.56 -16.95
C ARG A 205 -3.72 6.62 -17.09
N LEU A 206 -4.66 6.67 -16.16
CA LEU A 206 -5.88 5.87 -16.24
C LEU A 206 -6.76 6.33 -17.41
N GLU A 207 -6.87 7.64 -17.62
CA GLU A 207 -7.61 8.20 -18.75
C GLU A 207 -6.96 7.87 -20.10
N GLU A 208 -5.64 7.99 -20.20
CA GLU A 208 -4.86 7.59 -21.38
C GLU A 208 -5.03 6.10 -21.69
N ALA A 209 -4.93 5.24 -20.67
CA ALA A 209 -5.15 3.81 -20.82
C ALA A 209 -6.59 3.48 -21.25
N ALA A 210 -7.59 4.13 -20.65
CA ALA A 210 -8.99 3.96 -21.03
C ALA A 210 -9.24 4.40 -22.49
N ARG A 211 -8.65 5.51 -22.92
CA ARG A 211 -8.72 5.98 -24.32
C ARG A 211 -8.03 5.01 -25.28
N ALA A 212 -6.84 4.52 -24.94
CA ALA A 212 -6.12 3.56 -25.76
C ALA A 212 -6.86 2.23 -25.89
N ILE A 213 -7.47 1.73 -24.81
CA ILE A 213 -8.33 0.54 -24.85
C ILE A 213 -9.56 0.80 -25.74
N GLY A 214 -10.21 1.96 -25.59
CA GLY A 214 -11.34 2.34 -26.44
C GLY A 214 -10.98 2.34 -27.93
N GLN A 215 -9.86 2.98 -28.28
CA GLN A 215 -9.35 3.02 -29.65
C GLN A 215 -9.04 1.63 -30.19
N ASN A 216 -8.36 0.77 -29.42
CA ASN A 216 -8.05 -0.59 -29.84
C ASN A 216 -9.33 -1.43 -30.05
N VAL A 217 -10.35 -1.25 -29.22
CA VAL A 217 -11.64 -1.94 -29.39
C VAL A 217 -12.35 -1.45 -30.65
N ASP A 218 -12.38 -0.14 -30.90
CA ASP A 218 -12.99 0.44 -32.09
C ASP A 218 -12.27 -0.04 -33.37
N ASP A 219 -10.94 0.00 -33.38
CA ASP A 219 -10.13 -0.49 -34.51
C ASP A 219 -10.36 -1.98 -34.76
N TYR A 220 -10.41 -2.78 -33.69
CA TYR A 220 -10.72 -4.20 -33.77
C TYR A 220 -12.11 -4.44 -34.37
N LEU A 221 -13.14 -3.72 -33.92
CA LEU A 221 -14.50 -3.84 -34.46
C LEU A 221 -14.59 -3.40 -35.93
N VAL A 222 -13.92 -2.31 -36.30
CA VAL A 222 -13.90 -1.81 -37.68
C VAL A 222 -13.20 -2.80 -38.62
N TYR A 223 -12.05 -3.35 -38.20
CA TYR A 223 -11.30 -4.34 -38.98
C TYR A 223 -12.16 -5.59 -39.27
N HIS A 224 -12.78 -6.15 -38.23
CA HIS A 224 -13.62 -7.35 -38.37
C HIS A 224 -14.93 -7.07 -39.11
N ARG A 225 -15.52 -5.88 -38.96
CA ARG A 225 -16.71 -5.50 -39.74
C ARG A 225 -16.39 -5.43 -41.24
N ARG A 226 -15.24 -4.87 -41.62
CA ARG A 226 -14.80 -4.81 -43.02
C ARG A 226 -14.58 -6.20 -43.61
N ALA A 227 -14.05 -7.14 -42.82
CA ALA A 227 -13.90 -8.53 -43.20
C ALA A 227 -15.25 -9.17 -43.59
N VAL A 228 -16.25 -9.04 -42.71
CA VAL A 228 -17.61 -9.58 -42.94
C VAL A 228 -18.28 -8.95 -44.16
N VAL A 229 -18.17 -7.64 -44.33
CA VAL A 229 -18.75 -6.95 -45.50
C VAL A 229 -18.07 -7.37 -46.81
N THR A 230 -16.75 -7.46 -46.82
CA THR A 230 -15.98 -7.92 -47.99
C THR A 230 -16.35 -9.35 -48.37
N LEU A 231 -16.45 -10.24 -47.37
CA LEU A 231 -16.88 -11.62 -47.55
C LEU A 231 -18.31 -11.70 -48.10
N SER A 232 -19.25 -10.91 -47.56
CA SER A 232 -20.62 -10.85 -48.05
C SER A 232 -20.71 -10.42 -49.51
N ASN A 233 -19.94 -9.40 -49.91
CA ASN A 233 -19.90 -8.93 -51.30
C ASN A 233 -19.36 -10.01 -52.24
N ARG A 234 -18.30 -10.73 -51.83
CA ARG A 234 -17.70 -11.82 -52.60
C ARG A 234 -18.65 -13.02 -52.74
N LEU A 235 -19.44 -13.31 -51.71
CA LEU A 235 -20.43 -14.40 -51.74
C LEU A 235 -21.69 -14.06 -52.54
N SER A 236 -22.02 -12.77 -52.68
CA SER A 236 -23.20 -12.32 -53.43
C SER A 236 -23.09 -12.57 -54.94
N SER A 237 -21.88 -12.78 -55.47
CA SER A 237 -21.62 -13.05 -56.89
C SER A 237 -21.55 -14.54 -57.25
N ILE A 238 -21.74 -15.44 -56.28
CA ILE A 238 -21.58 -16.89 -56.45
C ILE A 238 -22.87 -17.61 -56.01
N ALA A 239 -23.15 -18.77 -56.61
CA ALA A 239 -24.23 -19.64 -56.15
C ALA A 239 -23.96 -20.14 -54.72
N LEU A 240 -24.87 -19.80 -53.79
CA LEU A 240 -24.78 -20.08 -52.35
C LEU A 240 -25.05 -21.56 -52.02
N THR A 241 -24.13 -22.44 -52.41
CA THR A 241 -24.14 -23.89 -52.10
C THR A 241 -22.98 -24.24 -51.17
N GLU A 242 -23.14 -25.19 -50.25
CA GLU A 242 -22.09 -25.60 -49.27
C GLU A 242 -20.74 -25.86 -49.97
N SER A 243 -20.75 -26.54 -51.11
CA SER A 243 -19.54 -26.87 -51.90
C SER A 243 -18.75 -25.65 -52.40
N ASN A 244 -19.42 -24.52 -52.63
CA ASN A 244 -18.78 -23.30 -53.14
C ASN A 244 -18.38 -22.35 -52.02
N VAL A 245 -19.14 -22.35 -50.92
CA VAL A 245 -18.99 -21.41 -49.80
C VAL A 245 -17.97 -21.90 -48.77
N LEU A 246 -17.95 -23.20 -48.46
CA LEU A 246 -17.09 -23.77 -47.43
C LEU A 246 -15.57 -23.56 -47.67
N PRO A 247 -15.03 -23.69 -48.91
CA PRO A 247 -13.62 -23.40 -49.16
C PRO A 247 -13.25 -21.93 -48.90
N ILE A 248 -14.17 -21.01 -49.20
CA ILE A 248 -13.98 -19.57 -48.97
C ILE A 248 -13.96 -19.30 -47.46
N LEU A 249 -14.91 -19.85 -46.70
CA LEU A 249 -14.96 -19.68 -45.25
C LEU A 249 -13.71 -20.22 -44.55
N LYS A 250 -13.17 -21.35 -45.00
CA LYS A 250 -11.91 -21.91 -44.47
C LYS A 250 -10.71 -21.01 -44.71
N HIS A 251 -10.61 -20.44 -45.91
CA HIS A 251 -9.53 -19.53 -46.25
C HIS A 251 -9.60 -18.23 -45.42
N GLU A 252 -10.79 -17.65 -45.28
CA GLU A 252 -10.98 -16.41 -44.53
C GLU A 252 -10.83 -16.63 -43.02
N HIS A 253 -11.29 -17.75 -42.48
CA HIS A 253 -11.05 -18.12 -41.06
C HIS A 253 -9.57 -18.25 -40.73
N ALA A 254 -8.74 -18.72 -41.68
CA ALA A 254 -7.29 -18.80 -41.50
C ALA A 254 -6.57 -17.44 -41.60
N ILE A 255 -7.22 -16.41 -42.15
CA ILE A 255 -6.64 -15.06 -42.32
C ILE A 255 -6.99 -14.13 -41.16
N TYR A 256 -8.19 -14.28 -40.58
CA TYR A 256 -8.67 -13.42 -39.50
C TYR A 256 -8.49 -14.06 -38.13
N ASP A 257 -7.31 -13.84 -37.53
CA ASP A 257 -7.03 -14.23 -36.15
C ASP A 257 -7.99 -13.54 -35.15
N GLY A 258 -8.55 -14.33 -34.23
CA GLY A 258 -9.48 -13.85 -33.20
C GLY A 258 -10.96 -13.93 -33.57
N VAL A 259 -11.30 -14.44 -34.76
CA VAL A 259 -12.69 -14.77 -35.13
C VAL A 259 -13.00 -16.21 -34.72
N ASN A 260 -14.03 -16.41 -33.88
CA ASN A 260 -14.44 -17.76 -33.46
C ASN A 260 -15.02 -18.62 -34.60
N GLY A 261 -15.53 -17.98 -35.66
CA GLY A 261 -16.01 -18.68 -36.84
C GLY A 261 -16.85 -17.79 -37.77
N PHE A 262 -17.02 -18.27 -39.00
CA PHE A 262 -17.88 -17.65 -40.00
C PHE A 262 -19.06 -18.57 -40.34
N VAL A 263 -20.23 -17.98 -40.51
CA VAL A 263 -21.47 -18.70 -40.85
C VAL A 263 -22.20 -17.97 -41.98
N VAL A 264 -22.70 -18.73 -42.94
CA VAL A 264 -23.53 -18.23 -44.04
C VAL A 264 -24.93 -18.82 -43.89
N ILE A 265 -25.93 -17.96 -43.84
CA ILE A 265 -27.33 -18.30 -43.57
C ILE A 265 -28.16 -17.93 -44.80
N GLY A 266 -28.96 -18.86 -45.29
CA GLY A 266 -29.89 -18.61 -46.39
C GLY A 266 -31.11 -17.80 -45.97
N LEU A 267 -31.87 -17.31 -46.95
CA LEU A 267 -33.07 -16.47 -46.73
C LEU A 267 -34.15 -17.14 -45.88
N THR A 268 -34.16 -18.47 -45.80
CA THR A 268 -35.10 -19.28 -44.99
C THR A 268 -34.64 -19.47 -43.54
N GLY A 269 -33.47 -18.94 -43.16
CA GLY A 269 -32.82 -19.12 -41.85
C GLY A 269 -31.96 -20.38 -41.73
N GLN A 270 -31.92 -21.21 -42.78
CA GLN A 270 -31.10 -22.42 -42.82
C GLN A 270 -29.62 -22.07 -42.99
N VAL A 271 -28.75 -22.73 -42.22
CA VAL A 271 -27.30 -22.60 -42.34
C VAL A 271 -26.83 -23.31 -43.61
N ILE A 272 -26.16 -22.57 -44.50
CA ILE A 272 -25.61 -23.09 -45.77
C ILE A 272 -24.20 -23.64 -45.56
N ALA A 273 -23.37 -22.94 -44.77
CA ALA A 273 -22.03 -23.36 -44.40
C ALA A 273 -21.59 -22.68 -43.10
N TRP A 274 -20.74 -23.35 -42.32
CA TRP A 274 -20.16 -22.85 -41.07
C TRP A 274 -18.73 -23.38 -40.91
N GLU A 275 -17.78 -22.50 -40.65
CA GLU A 275 -16.40 -22.85 -40.25
C GLU A 275 -16.02 -22.17 -38.92
N PRO A 276 -15.47 -22.90 -37.91
CA PRO A 276 -15.34 -24.36 -37.85
C PRO A 276 -16.72 -25.02 -37.81
N ARG A 277 -16.81 -26.29 -38.24
CA ARG A 277 -18.12 -26.95 -38.39
C ARG A 277 -18.81 -27.12 -37.04
N VAL A 278 -19.89 -26.36 -36.81
CA VAL A 278 -20.74 -26.49 -35.64
C VAL A 278 -22.10 -27.03 -36.06
N LEU A 279 -22.56 -28.10 -35.41
CA LEU A 279 -23.93 -28.61 -35.55
C LEU A 279 -24.87 -27.69 -34.77
N GLN A 280 -25.49 -26.73 -35.45
CA GLN A 280 -26.54 -25.89 -34.87
C GLN A 280 -27.79 -25.87 -35.76
N PRO A 281 -29.00 -25.86 -35.15
CA PRO A 281 -30.26 -25.76 -35.89
C PRO A 281 -30.48 -24.36 -36.49
N ASN A 282 -31.53 -24.25 -37.31
CA ASN A 282 -32.01 -23.03 -37.98
C ASN A 282 -31.87 -21.76 -37.11
N LEU A 283 -31.23 -20.72 -37.65
CA LEU A 283 -30.89 -19.49 -36.91
C LEU A 283 -31.92 -18.37 -37.08
N ARG A 284 -33.11 -18.68 -37.59
CA ARG A 284 -34.19 -17.71 -37.86
C ARG A 284 -34.65 -16.93 -36.63
N ASP A 285 -34.58 -17.53 -35.45
CA ASP A 285 -35.05 -16.92 -34.19
C ASP A 285 -34.02 -15.97 -33.55
N ARG A 286 -32.86 -15.80 -34.18
CA ARG A 286 -31.78 -14.97 -33.64
C ARG A 286 -32.00 -13.50 -33.98
N ASP A 287 -31.85 -12.62 -32.98
CA ASP A 287 -31.96 -11.17 -33.15
C ASP A 287 -31.05 -10.62 -34.25
N TYR A 288 -29.83 -11.15 -34.37
CA TYR A 288 -28.88 -10.74 -35.39
C TYR A 288 -29.31 -11.18 -36.80
N PHE A 289 -30.12 -12.22 -36.94
CA PHE A 289 -30.69 -12.64 -38.22
C PHE A 289 -31.90 -11.76 -38.58
N GLN A 290 -32.85 -11.60 -37.66
CA GLN A 290 -34.08 -10.83 -37.89
C GLN A 290 -33.80 -9.36 -38.21
N LYS A 291 -32.86 -8.73 -37.49
CA LYS A 291 -32.51 -7.31 -37.71
C LYS A 291 -31.78 -7.10 -39.03
N VAL A 292 -30.85 -7.98 -39.41
CA VAL A 292 -30.17 -7.88 -40.71
C VAL A 292 -31.15 -8.13 -41.85
N PHE A 293 -32.05 -9.11 -41.70
CA PHE A 293 -33.10 -9.40 -42.68
C PHE A 293 -34.08 -8.24 -42.86
N ALA A 294 -34.48 -7.57 -41.78
CA ALA A 294 -35.42 -6.45 -41.84
C ALA A 294 -34.78 -5.14 -42.36
N THR A 295 -33.50 -4.91 -42.07
CA THR A 295 -32.82 -3.62 -42.37
C THR A 295 -31.89 -3.66 -43.57
N HIS A 296 -31.49 -4.85 -44.03
CA HIS A 296 -30.43 -5.07 -45.02
C HIS A 296 -29.09 -4.37 -44.68
N GLN A 297 -28.85 -4.06 -43.41
CA GLN A 297 -27.63 -3.42 -42.93
C GLN A 297 -26.84 -4.35 -42.01
N THR A 298 -25.52 -4.18 -41.98
CA THR A 298 -24.66 -4.90 -41.04
C THR A 298 -25.07 -4.61 -39.59
N TYR A 299 -25.29 -5.65 -38.79
CA TYR A 299 -25.71 -5.51 -37.40
C TYR A 299 -24.66 -6.12 -36.46
N ILE A 300 -24.28 -5.37 -35.42
CA ILE A 300 -23.45 -5.86 -34.32
C ILE A 300 -24.38 -6.11 -33.13
N SER A 301 -24.49 -7.36 -32.68
CA SER A 301 -25.26 -7.69 -31.48
C SER A 301 -24.58 -7.12 -30.24
N THR A 302 -25.38 -6.75 -29.23
CA THR A 302 -24.85 -6.34 -27.93
C THR A 302 -23.94 -7.42 -27.34
N PRO A 303 -22.81 -7.06 -26.71
CA PRO A 303 -21.89 -8.03 -26.13
C PRO A 303 -22.64 -8.92 -25.14
N ARG A 304 -22.62 -10.23 -25.42
CA ARG A 304 -23.20 -11.21 -24.51
C ARG A 304 -22.13 -11.53 -23.48
N ALA A 305 -22.28 -11.01 -22.27
CA ALA A 305 -21.43 -11.40 -21.16
C ALA A 305 -21.69 -12.90 -20.88
N VAL A 306 -20.81 -13.76 -21.37
CA VAL A 306 -20.77 -15.15 -20.95
C VAL A 306 -20.04 -15.14 -19.62
N ARG A 307 -20.75 -15.48 -18.54
CA ARG A 307 -20.12 -15.73 -17.24
C ARG A 307 -19.25 -16.97 -17.41
N ILE A 308 -17.95 -16.77 -17.61
CA ILE A 308 -16.97 -17.85 -17.58
C ILE A 308 -16.83 -18.23 -16.12
N GLU A 309 -17.51 -19.28 -15.68
CA GLU A 309 -17.25 -19.86 -14.37
C GLU A 309 -15.84 -20.49 -14.40
N PRO A 310 -15.01 -20.27 -13.36
CA PRO A 310 -13.67 -20.81 -13.33
C PRO A 310 -13.74 -22.34 -13.25
N GLY A 311 -13.55 -23.02 -14.38
CA GLY A 311 -13.48 -24.49 -14.44
C GLY A 311 -14.07 -25.16 -15.69
N SER A 312 -14.79 -24.45 -16.56
CA SER A 312 -15.32 -25.06 -17.80
C SER A 312 -14.24 -25.11 -18.90
N PRO A 313 -14.04 -26.28 -19.57
CA PRO A 313 -13.07 -26.40 -20.66
C PRO A 313 -13.47 -25.51 -21.85
N PRO A 314 -12.48 -25.08 -22.66
CA PRO A 314 -12.74 -24.20 -23.80
C PRO A 314 -13.66 -24.90 -24.81
N SER A 315 -14.78 -24.25 -25.12
CA SER A 315 -15.73 -24.62 -26.18
C SER A 315 -15.38 -23.93 -27.49
#